data_AF-L9WYF3-F1
#
_entry.id   AF-L9WYF3-F1
#
_cell.length_a   1.000
_cell.length_b   1.000
_cell.length_c   1.000
_cell.angle_alpha   90.00
_cell.angle_beta   90.00
_cell.angle_gamma   90.00
#
_symmetry.space_group_name_H-M   'P 1'
#
loop_
_entity.id
_entity.type
_entity.pdbx_description
1 polymer ?
#
loop_
_entity_poly.entity_id
_entity_poly.type
_entity_poly.pdbx_seq_one_letter_code
_entity_poly.pdbx_strand_id
1 'polypeptide(L)'
;MNTTPDTELAERWDNHVSEMWFDRSQAPWTDPRGAFDEAEPVHYPSAEEGSTAYCYPEGDVVFIEYDGHVRTCLALSDRPESEQAYVRDQLEDPR
;
A
#
# COMPACT_ATOMS: atom_id res chain seq x y z
N MET A 1 -23.44 18.07 6.22
CA MET A 1 -22.36 18.49 5.31
C MET A 1 -22.00 17.24 4.55
N ASN A 2 -22.29 17.18 3.24
CA ASN A 2 -21.96 16.02 2.42
C ASN A 2 -20.52 16.19 1.95
N THR A 3 -19.59 15.60 2.67
CA THR A 3 -18.22 15.41 2.17
C THR A 3 -18.31 14.43 1.01
N THR A 4 -17.86 14.84 -0.17
CA THR A 4 -17.75 13.95 -1.33
C THR A 4 -16.67 12.89 -1.04
N PRO A 5 -16.85 11.62 -1.47
CA PRO A 5 -15.89 10.55 -1.18
C PRO A 5 -14.47 10.85 -1.68
N ASP A 6 -14.36 11.66 -2.74
CA ASP A 6 -13.11 12.17 -3.29
C ASP A 6 -12.30 13.03 -2.29
N THR A 7 -12.98 13.76 -1.40
CA THR A 7 -12.37 14.65 -0.41
C THR A 7 -11.81 13.86 0.78
N GLU A 8 -12.52 12.85 1.28
CA GLU A 8 -12.03 12.01 2.38
C GLU A 8 -10.79 11.21 1.97
N LEU A 9 -10.73 10.77 0.71
CA LEU A 9 -9.58 10.03 0.19
C LEU A 9 -8.35 10.95 -0.02
N ALA A 10 -8.57 12.19 -0.47
CA ALA A 10 -7.50 13.19 -0.56
C ALA A 10 -6.94 13.56 0.82
N GLU A 11 -7.78 13.59 1.87
CA GLU A 11 -7.33 13.82 3.24
C GLU A 11 -6.57 12.61 3.80
N ARG A 12 -6.95 11.38 3.44
CA ARG A 12 -6.25 10.14 3.83
C ARG A 12 -4.93 9.90 3.09
N TRP A 13 -4.62 10.63 2.02
CA TRP A 13 -3.51 10.29 1.12
C TRP A 13 -2.33 11.25 1.23
N ASP A 14 -1.17 10.76 1.69
CA ASP A 14 0.05 11.56 1.71
C ASP A 14 0.61 11.75 0.29
N ASN A 15 0.99 12.98 -0.07
CA ASN A 15 1.58 13.27 -1.38
C ASN A 15 2.83 12.46 -1.65
N HIS A 16 3.58 12.10 -0.61
CA HIS A 16 4.78 11.27 -0.72
C HIS A 16 4.50 9.94 -1.45
N VAL A 17 3.31 9.36 -1.26
CA VAL A 17 2.93 8.11 -1.92
C VAL A 17 2.84 8.30 -3.43
N SER A 18 2.21 9.39 -3.88
CA SER A 18 2.09 9.73 -5.30
C SER A 18 3.45 10.04 -5.92
N GLU A 19 4.32 10.74 -5.18
CA GLU A 19 5.66 11.12 -5.66
C GLU A 19 6.57 9.91 -5.84
N MET A 20 6.47 8.91 -4.95
CA MET A 20 7.31 7.71 -5.00
C MET A 20 6.73 6.57 -5.84
N TRP A 21 5.44 6.62 -6.19
CA TRP A 21 4.74 5.54 -6.88
C TRP A 21 5.41 5.12 -8.19
N PHE A 22 5.76 6.09 -9.04
CA PHE A 22 6.34 5.81 -10.35
C PHE A 22 7.67 5.05 -10.26
N ASP A 23 8.46 5.31 -9.23
CA ASP A 23 9.76 4.66 -9.01
C ASP A 23 9.63 3.30 -8.31
N ARG A 24 8.63 3.14 -7.44
CA ARG A 24 8.49 1.95 -6.58
C ARG A 24 7.56 0.87 -7.15
N SER A 25 6.63 1.25 -8.01
CA SER A 25 5.61 0.34 -8.56
C SER A 25 6.05 -0.29 -9.86
N GLN A 26 5.82 -1.59 -10.01
CA GLN A 26 5.90 -2.29 -11.29
C GLN A 26 4.72 -1.95 -12.22
N ALA A 27 3.70 -1.25 -11.71
CA ALA A 27 2.56 -0.72 -12.46
C ALA A 27 2.52 0.83 -12.38
N PRO A 28 3.54 1.54 -12.89
CA PRO A 28 3.73 2.98 -12.65
C PRO A 28 2.66 3.88 -13.30
N TRP A 29 1.89 3.34 -14.24
CA TRP A 29 0.82 4.05 -14.94
C TRP A 29 -0.56 3.85 -14.32
N THR A 30 -0.68 2.93 -13.36
CA THR A 30 -1.90 2.74 -12.56
C THR A 30 -2.00 3.88 -11.56
N ASP A 31 -3.20 4.42 -11.35
CA ASP A 31 -3.40 5.43 -10.30
C ASP A 31 -3.17 4.78 -8.93
N PRO A 32 -2.31 5.36 -8.07
CA PRO A 32 -1.94 4.69 -6.83
C PRO A 32 -3.09 4.62 -5.82
N ARG A 33 -4.09 5.51 -5.89
CA ARG A 33 -5.28 5.43 -5.03
C ARG A 33 -6.20 4.30 -5.48
N GLY A 34 -6.35 4.13 -6.80
CA GLY A 34 -7.02 2.95 -7.36
C GLY A 34 -6.31 1.65 -6.96
N ALA A 35 -4.98 1.61 -7.08
CA ALA A 35 -4.18 0.46 -6.66
C ALA A 35 -4.30 0.17 -5.15
N PHE A 36 -4.47 1.18 -4.30
CA PHE A 36 -4.74 1.00 -2.88
C PHE A 36 -6.14 0.42 -2.61
N ASP A 37 -7.15 0.82 -3.38
CA ASP A 37 -8.51 0.26 -3.27
C ASP A 37 -8.55 -1.24 -3.63
N GLU A 38 -7.71 -1.65 -4.58
CA GLU A 38 -7.52 -3.05 -4.99
C GLU A 38 -6.49 -3.81 -4.12
N ALA A 39 -5.80 -3.14 -3.19
CA ALA A 39 -4.77 -3.75 -2.37
C ALA A 39 -5.38 -4.60 -1.25
N GLU A 40 -4.73 -5.72 -0.94
CA GLU A 40 -5.19 -6.65 0.09
C GLU A 40 -4.47 -6.39 1.42
N PRO A 41 -5.18 -6.42 2.56
CA PRO A 41 -4.56 -6.23 3.86
C PRO A 41 -3.59 -7.38 4.16
N VAL A 42 -2.35 -7.04 4.50
CA VAL A 42 -1.30 -7.99 4.84
C VAL A 42 -0.69 -7.66 6.20
N HIS A 43 -0.22 -8.69 6.90
CA HIS A 43 0.69 -8.48 8.00
C HIS A 43 2.07 -8.13 7.45
N TYR A 44 2.58 -6.96 7.85
CA TYR A 44 3.90 -6.50 7.46
C TYR A 44 4.78 -6.34 8.70
N PRO A 45 5.77 -7.22 8.91
CA PRO A 45 6.51 -7.31 10.17
C PRO A 45 7.37 -6.07 10.46
N SER A 46 7.74 -5.32 9.42
CA SER A 46 8.51 -4.08 9.53
C SER A 46 7.63 -2.82 9.65
N ALA A 47 6.30 -2.96 9.72
CA ALA A 47 5.41 -1.82 9.94
C ALA A 47 5.49 -1.34 11.40
N GLU A 48 5.36 -0.02 11.61
CA GLU A 48 5.30 0.56 12.95
C GLU A 48 4.01 0.14 13.67
N GLU A 49 4.07 0.00 15.00
CA GLU A 49 2.89 -0.33 15.82
C GLU A 49 1.73 0.64 15.55
N GLY A 50 0.54 0.07 15.29
CA GLY A 50 -0.66 0.83 14.93
C GLY A 50 -0.79 1.13 13.43
N SER A 51 0.16 0.70 12.61
CA SER A 51 0.04 0.78 11.15
C SER A 51 -0.64 -0.48 10.60
N THR A 52 -1.38 -0.31 9.51
CA THR A 52 -1.94 -1.40 8.71
C THR A 52 -1.24 -1.39 7.35
N ALA A 53 -0.82 -2.56 6.89
CA ALA A 53 -0.18 -2.70 5.59
C ALA A 53 -1.14 -3.33 4.57
N TYR A 54 -1.05 -2.86 3.33
CA TYR A 54 -1.85 -3.36 2.22
C TYR A 54 -0.94 -3.64 1.03
N CYS A 55 -1.00 -4.83 0.46
CA CYS A 55 -0.18 -5.21 -0.68
C CYS A 55 -0.98 -5.14 -1.97
N TYR A 56 -0.45 -4.41 -2.96
CA TYR A 56 -0.94 -4.43 -4.33
C TYR A 56 -0.05 -5.37 -5.16
N PRO A 57 -0.50 -6.60 -5.44
CA PRO A 57 0.34 -7.64 -6.05
C PRO A 57 0.79 -7.29 -7.47
N GLU A 58 -0.07 -6.66 -8.28
CA GLU A 58 0.26 -6.31 -9.67
C GLU A 58 1.40 -5.27 -9.76
N GLY A 59 1.47 -4.36 -8.78
CA GLY A 59 2.55 -3.38 -8.69
C GLY A 59 3.75 -3.84 -7.87
N ASP A 60 3.69 -5.01 -7.21
CA ASP A 60 4.67 -5.47 -6.21
C ASP A 60 4.98 -4.39 -5.14
N VAL A 61 3.92 -3.74 -4.64
CA VAL A 61 4.02 -2.62 -3.68
C VAL A 61 3.24 -2.88 -2.41
N VAL A 62 3.79 -2.46 -1.27
CA VAL A 62 3.12 -2.43 0.03
C VAL A 62 2.84 -0.98 0.43
N PHE A 63 1.58 -0.65 0.65
CA PHE A 63 1.13 0.60 1.26
C PHE A 63 1.12 0.48 2.78
N ILE A 64 1.50 1.56 3.47
CA ILE A 64 1.43 1.66 4.93
C ILE A 64 0.43 2.75 5.31
N GLU A 65 -0.65 2.33 5.96
CA GLU A 65 -1.68 3.20 6.53
C GLU A 65 -1.45 3.36 8.03
N TYR A 66 -1.53 4.59 8.54
CA TYR A 66 -1.51 4.90 9.96
C TYR A 66 -2.63 5.89 10.30
N ASP A 67 -3.45 5.56 11.29
CA ASP A 67 -4.61 6.37 11.74
C ASP A 67 -5.57 6.71 10.58
N GLY A 68 -5.73 5.77 9.65
CA GLY A 68 -6.52 5.97 8.43
C GLY A 68 -5.79 6.74 7.32
N HIS A 69 -4.55 7.19 7.49
CA HIS A 69 -3.83 7.89 6.43
C HIS A 69 -2.77 7.00 5.78
N VAL A 70 -2.80 6.85 4.45
CA VAL A 70 -1.73 6.18 3.69
C VAL A 70 -0.52 7.11 3.67
N ARG A 71 0.51 6.73 4.42
CA ARG A 71 1.72 7.55 4.64
C ARG A 71 2.80 7.30 3.61
N THR A 72 2.93 6.06 3.15
CA THR A 72 3.98 5.68 2.22
C THR A 72 3.61 4.42 1.45
N CYS A 73 4.34 4.19 0.35
CA CYS A 73 4.36 2.94 -0.39
C CYS A 73 5.80 2.43 -0.49
N LEU A 74 5.99 1.13 -0.50
CA LEU A 74 7.30 0.48 -0.55
C LEU A 74 7.29 -0.54 -1.68
N ALA A 75 8.32 -0.57 -2.51
CA ALA A 75 8.52 -1.70 -3.41
C ALA A 75 8.82 -2.93 -2.55
N LEU A 76 8.05 -4.01 -2.73
CA LEU A 76 8.29 -5.25 -1.99
C LEU A 76 9.66 -5.82 -2.37
N SER A 77 10.05 -5.67 -3.64
CA SER A 77 11.38 -6.00 -4.15
C SER A 77 12.55 -5.31 -3.43
N ASP A 78 12.35 -4.17 -2.76
CA ASP A 78 13.38 -3.51 -1.92
C ASP A 78 13.58 -4.19 -0.55
N ARG A 79 12.73 -5.15 -0.19
CA ARG A 79 12.77 -5.86 1.09
C ARG A 79 13.57 -7.14 1.02
N PRO A 80 14.12 -7.62 2.15
CA PRO A 80 14.67 -8.96 2.27
C PRO A 80 13.75 -10.04 1.68
N GLU A 81 14.33 -11.01 0.97
CA GLU A 81 13.57 -12.09 0.31
C GLU A 81 12.62 -12.82 1.25
N SER A 82 13.00 -13.01 2.52
CA SER A 82 12.13 -13.61 3.54
C SER A 82 10.86 -12.79 3.81
N GLU A 83 10.96 -11.45 3.82
CA GLU A 83 9.79 -10.58 3.97
C GLU A 83 8.93 -10.59 2.71
N GLN A 84 9.56 -10.62 1.53
CA GLN A 84 8.82 -10.73 0.27
C GLN A 84 8.01 -12.03 0.22
N ALA A 85 8.63 -13.16 0.54
CA ALA A 85 7.98 -14.46 0.58
C ALA A 85 6.85 -14.48 1.62
N TYR A 86 7.08 -13.90 2.81
CA TYR A 86 6.09 -13.82 3.87
C TYR A 86 4.85 -12.99 3.47
N VAL A 87 5.03 -11.87 2.77
CA VAL A 87 3.90 -11.07 2.27
C VAL A 87 3.16 -11.81 1.16
N ARG A 88 3.87 -12.42 0.20
CA ARG A 88 3.27 -13.13 -0.92
C ARG A 88 2.47 -14.37 -0.49
N ASP A 89 2.97 -15.13 0.49
CA ASP A 89 2.28 -16.30 1.06
C ASP A 89 0.89 -15.94 1.61
N GLN A 90 0.72 -14.74 2.16
CA GLN A 90 -0.57 -14.27 2.67
C GLN A 90 -1.60 -13.97 1.58
N LEU A 91 -1.16 -13.67 0.35
CA LEU A 91 -2.04 -13.38 -0.78
C LEU A 91 -2.47 -14.66 -1.52
N GLU A 92 -1.65 -15.71 -1.44
CA GLU A 92 -1.97 -17.01 -2.04
C GLU A 92 -2.95 -17.85 -1.20
N ASP A 93 -3.04 -17.58 0.10
CA ASP A 93 -3.95 -18.26 1.04
C ASP A 93 -4.92 -17.25 1.70
N PRO A 94 -6.03 -16.88 1.02
CA PRO A 94 -7.05 -16.02 1.60
C PRO A 94 -7.79 -16.80 2.70
N ARG A 95 -7.34 -16.63 3.95
CA ARG A 95 -7.97 -17.20 5.15
C ARG A 95 -9.35 -16.63 5.42
#